data_AF-C1L9W3-F1
#
_entry.id   AF-C1L9W3-F1
#
_cell.length_a   1.000
_cell.length_b   1.000
_cell.length_c   1.000
_cell.angle_alpha   90.00
_cell.angle_beta   90.00
_cell.angle_gamma   90.00
#
_symmetry.space_group_name_H-M   'P 1'
#
loop_
_entity.id
_entity.type
_entity.pdbx_description
1 polymer ?
#
loop_
_entity_poly.entity_id
_entity_poly.type
_entity_poly.pdbx_seq_one_letter_code
_entity_poly.pdbx_strand_id
1 'polypeptide(L)' 'MTMLTESTFKNLSVTFKFGEEFDEKTSDGRSVKSVVTKDSESKITQTQKDSKNTTVIVREIVGDTKNYCNCR' A
#
# COMPACT_ATOMS: atom_id res chain seq x y z
N MET A 1 8.46 8.48 -3.64
CA MET A 1 7.93 7.37 -4.46
C MET A 1 6.42 7.59 -4.53
N THR A 2 5.83 7.56 -5.72
CA THR A 2 4.38 7.80 -5.85
C THR A 2 3.72 6.48 -6.21
N MET A 3 2.81 6.00 -5.36
CA MET A 3 2.01 4.81 -5.64
C MET A 3 0.63 5.25 -6.10
N LEU A 4 0.31 4.87 -7.33
CA LEU A 4 -1.00 5.03 -7.93
C LEU A 4 -1.73 3.71 -7.78
N THR A 5 -2.75 3.69 -6.94
CA THR A 5 -3.68 2.57 -6.83
C THR A 5 -4.92 2.95 -7.61
N GLU A 6 -5.05 2.42 -8.82
CA GLU A 6 -6.22 2.64 -9.68
C GLU A 6 -7.17 1.44 -9.54
N SER A 7 -8.41 1.71 -9.19
CA SER A 7 -9.48 0.71 -9.11
C SER A 7 -10.74 1.31 -9.70
N THR A 8 -11.63 0.46 -10.23
CA THR A 8 -12.94 0.87 -10.78
C THR A 8 -13.79 1.66 -9.78
N PHE A 9 -13.47 1.54 -8.49
CA PHE A 9 -14.16 2.25 -7.42
C PHE A 9 -13.58 3.65 -7.14
N LYS A 10 -12.26 3.78 -7.02
CA LYS A 10 -11.54 5.06 -6.79
C LYS A 10 -10.08 4.92 -7.19
N ASN A 11 -9.53 6.01 -7.73
CA ASN A 11 -8.09 6.17 -7.96
C ASN A 11 -7.48 6.91 -6.77
N LEU A 12 -6.42 6.34 -6.18
CA LEU A 12 -5.69 6.93 -5.06
C LEU A 12 -4.23 7.18 -5.49
N SER A 13 -3.81 8.43 -5.51
CA SER A 13 -2.40 8.80 -5.68
C SER A 13 -1.81 9.12 -4.31
N VAL A 14 -0.98 8.21 -3.78
CA VAL A 14 -0.32 8.42 -2.49
C VAL A 14 1.18 8.62 -2.71
N THR A 15 1.70 9.74 -2.23
CA THR A 15 3.13 10.03 -2.26
C THR A 15 3.68 9.65 -0.89
N PHE A 16 4.53 8.62 -0.85
CA PHE A 16 5.17 8.19 0.39
C PHE A 16 6.68 8.13 0.25
N LYS A 17 7.34 8.15 1.41
CA LYS A 17 8.76 7.83 1.52
C LYS A 17 8.90 6.47 2.21
N PHE A 18 9.91 5.70 1.79
CA PHE A 18 10.18 4.42 2.42
C PHE A 18 10.62 4.62 3.87
N GLY A 19 10.02 3.84 4.78
CA GLY A 19 10.29 3.93 6.21
C GLY A 19 9.59 5.08 6.94
N GLU A 20 8.77 5.88 6.25
CA GLU A 20 7.98 6.96 6.85
C GLU A 20 6.52 6.49 7.03
N GLU A 21 6.02 6.56 8.26
CA GLU A 21 4.59 6.34 8.56
C GLU A 21 3.77 7.51 8.00
N PHE A 22 2.74 7.21 7.22
CA PHE A 22 1.79 8.19 6.72
C PHE A 22 0.35 7.80 7.09
N ASP A 23 -0.47 8.81 7.36
CA ASP A 23 -1.90 8.61 7.61
C ASP A 23 -2.63 8.44 6.28
N GLU A 24 -3.04 7.22 5.99
CA GLU A 24 -3.85 6.86 4.85
C GLU A 24 -5.33 6.97 5.22
N LYS A 25 -6.08 7.80 4.50
CA LYS A 25 -7.52 7.93 4.72
C LYS A 25 -8.24 6.89 3.87
N THR A 26 -8.69 5.82 4.51
CA THR A 26 -9.48 4.77 3.84
C THR A 26 -10.80 5.35 3.31
N SER A 27 -11.37 4.69 2.31
CA SER A 27 -12.64 5.07 1.66
C SER A 27 -13.81 5.24 2.63
N ASP A 28 -13.72 4.63 3.81
CA ASP A 28 -14.72 4.63 4.87
C ASP A 28 -14.54 5.79 5.89
N GLY A 29 -13.62 6.72 5.63
CA GLY A 29 -13.37 7.88 6.49
C GLY A 29 -12.47 7.59 7.70
N ARG A 30 -11.96 6.36 7.85
CA ARG A 30 -11.02 5.97 8.91
C ARG A 30 -9.58 6.32 8.51
N SER A 31 -8.87 6.97 9.43
CA SER A 31 -7.42 7.21 9.31
C SER A 31 -6.68 5.96 9.76
N VAL A 32 -5.95 5.33 8.86
CA VAL A 32 -5.07 4.21 9.17
C VAL A 32 -3.62 4.64 8.99
N LYS A 33 -2.75 4.17 9.88
CA LYS A 33 -1.31 4.45 9.77
C LYS A 33 -0.66 3.41 8.89
N SER A 34 -0.18 3.84 7.74
CA SER A 34 0.49 2.98 6.78
C SER A 34 1.99 3.30 6.77
N VAL A 35 2.83 2.27 6.84
CA VAL A 35 4.27 2.38 6.59
C VAL A 35 4.65 1.46 5.45
N VAL A 36 5.44 1.96 4.52
CA VAL A 36 5.98 1.15 3.42
C VAL A 36 7.48 1.02 3.62
N THR A 37 7.96 -0.19 3.81
CA THR A 37 9.38 -0.53 3.86
C THR A 37 9.79 -1.18 2.55
N LYS A 38 10.99 -0.85 2.06
CA LYS A 38 11.60 -1.52 0.91
C LYS A 38 12.57 -2.56 1.47
N ASP A 39 12.22 -3.84 1.38
CA ASP A 39 13.08 -4.93 1.84
C ASP A 39 14.17 -5.26 0.81
N SER A 40 13.87 -5.11 -0.48
CA SER A 40 14.81 -5.38 -1.58
C SER A 40 14.42 -4.59 -2.83
N GLU A 41 15.24 -4.66 -3.88
CA GLU A 41 14.98 -3.97 -5.15
C GLU A 41 13.68 -4.44 -5.82
N SER A 42 13.32 -5.70 -5.60
CA SER A 42 12.09 -6.34 -6.06
C SER A 42 11.04 -6.55 -4.96
N LYS A 43 11.23 -6.11 -3.72
CA LYS A 43 10.29 -6.42 -2.62
C LYS A 43 10.00 -5.23 -1.74
N ILE A 44 8.73 -4.91 -1.60
CA ILE A 44 8.22 -3.87 -0.70
C ILE A 44 7.20 -4.48 0.27
N THR A 45 7.23 -4.06 1.52
CA THR A 45 6.26 -4.46 2.53
C THR A 45 5.51 -3.23 3.00
N GLN A 46 4.19 -3.21 2.82
CA GLN A 46 3.30 -2.20 3.37
C GLN A 46 2.64 -2.75 4.63
N THR A 47 2.85 -2.10 5.76
CA THR A 47 2.15 -2.41 7.01
C THR A 47 1.11 -1.32 7.27
N GLN A 48 -0.16 -1.70 7.30
CA GLN A 48 -1.28 -0.83 7.63
C GLN A 48 -1.77 -1.16 9.03
N LYS A 49 -1.67 -0.20 9.96
CA LYS A 49 -2.20 -0.29 11.31
C LYS A 49 -3.49 0.54 11.38
N ASP A 50 -4.61 -0.14 11.51
CA ASP A 50 -5.88 0.46 11.91
C ASP A 50 -6.04 0.34 13.44
N SER A 51 -6.99 1.06 14.01
CA SER A 51 -7.25 1.10 15.45
C SER A 51 -7.64 -0.26 16.06
N LYS A 52 -8.00 -1.25 15.22
CA LYS A 52 -8.42 -2.59 15.65
C LYS A 52 -7.58 -3.73 15.06
N ASN A 53 -6.91 -3.52 13.94
CA ASN A 53 -6.24 -4.57 13.19
C ASN A 53 -4.93 -4.07 12.57
N THR A 54 -3.95 -4.96 12.47
CA THR A 54 -2.73 -4.72 11.70
C THR A 54 -2.74 -5.62 10.48
N THR A 55 -2.69 -5.04 9.29
CA THR A 55 -2.63 -5.74 8.02
C THR A 55 -1.25 -5.54 7.42
N VAL A 56 -0.56 -6.63 7.10
CA VAL A 56 0.75 -6.60 6.43
C VAL A 56 0.56 -7.08 5.00
N ILE A 57 0.92 -6.24 4.05
CA ILE A 57 0.81 -6.47 2.61
C ILE A 57 2.22 -6.49 2.03
N VAL A 58 2.72 -7.67 1.73
CA VAL A 58 4.00 -7.84 1.05
C VAL A 58 3.75 -7.83 -0.46
N ARG A 59 4.37 -6.91 -1.19
CA ARG A 59 4.34 -6.86 -2.65
C ARG A 59 5.73 -7.14 -3.20
N GLU A 60 5.82 -8.16 -4.03
CA GLU A 60 7.03 -8.48 -4.77
C GLU A 60 6.86 -8.01 -6.22
N ILE A 61 7.75 -7.12 -6.64
CA ILE A 61 7.94 -6.66 -8.02
C ILE A 61 8.80 -7.69 -8.72
N VAL A 62 8.15 -8.70 -9.30
CA VAL A 62 8.76 -9.57 -10.30
C VAL A 62 8.59 -8.87 -11.65
N GLY A 63 9.69 -8.64 -12.37
CA GLY A 63 9.75 -7.75 -13.56
C GLY A 63 8.57 -7.87 -14.55
N ASP A 64 8.18 -6.71 -15.09
CA ASP A 64 7.16 -6.45 -16.14
C ASP A 64 5.86 -7.26 -16.12
N THR A 65 5.48 -7.81 -14.98
CA THR A 65 4.20 -8.51 -14.85
C THR A 65 3.29 -7.69 -13.96
N LYS A 66 2.33 -6.99 -14.56
CA LYS A 66 1.24 -6.32 -13.85
C LYS A 66 0.54 -7.34 -12.95
N ASN A 67 0.86 -7.33 -11.66
CA ASN A 67 0.24 -8.19 -10.67
C ASN A 67 -1.22 -7.72 -10.46
N TYR A 68 -2.13 -8.33 -11.21
CA TYR A 68 -3.58 -8.25 -10.96
C TYR A 68 -3.86 -8.88 -9.59
N CYS A 69 -4.12 -8.05 -8.59
CA CYS A 69 -4.68 -8.51 -7.33
C CYS A 69 -6.18 -8.76 -7.55
N ASN A 70 -6.52 -10.03 -7.83
CA ASN A 70 -7.91 -10.44 -7.98
C ASN A 70 -8.43 -10.88 -6.60
N CYS A 71 -9.15 -9.99 -5.92
CA CYS A 71 -9.95 -10.37 -4.76
C CYS A 71 -11.27 -10.94 -5.27
N ARG A 72 -11.46 -12.26 -5.10
CA ARG A 72 -12.76 -12.92 -5.25
C ARG A 72 -13.51 -12.89 -3.93
#